data_AF-A0A519BJ84-F1
#
_entry.id   AF-A0A519BJ84-F1
#
_cell.length_a   1.000
_cell.length_b   1.000
_cell.length_c   1.000
_cell.angle_alpha   90.00
_cell.angle_beta   90.00
_cell.angle_gamma   90.00
#
_symmetry.space_group_name_H-M   'P 1'
#
loop_
_entity.id
_entity.type
_entity.pdbx_description
1 polymer ?
#
loop_
_entity_poly.entity_id
_entity_poly.type
_entity_poly.pdbx_seq_one_letter_code
_entity_poly.pdbx_strand_id
1 'polypeptide(L)' 'MKGKEERKTREVIESFYFLDINKQIAELTDTYINKYRKLHQIEFADAIIGALAKNYNFRLFTLNTKNYPHA' A
#
# COMPACT_ATOMS: atom_id res chain seq x y z
N MET A 1 -30.03 3.84 -4.07
CA MET A 1 -28.96 4.30 -3.15
C MET A 1 -27.59 3.71 -3.52
N LYS A 2 -27.44 2.38 -3.69
CA LYS A 2 -26.19 1.73 -4.14
C LYS A 2 -25.43 2.42 -5.29
N GLY A 3 -26.10 2.69 -6.41
CA GLY A 3 -25.43 3.31 -7.57
C GLY A 3 -24.93 4.75 -7.38
N LYS A 4 -25.44 5.49 -6.38
CA LYS A 4 -24.92 6.83 -6.05
C LYS A 4 -23.64 6.75 -5.21
N GLU A 5 -23.54 5.78 -4.31
CA GLU A 5 -22.33 5.56 -3.51
C GLU A 5 -21.19 5.01 -4.36
N GLU A 6 -21.47 4.02 -5.21
CA GLU A 6 -20.49 3.45 -6.14
C GLU A 6 -19.90 4.52 -7.07
N ARG A 7 -20.73 5.44 -7.56
CA ARG A 7 -20.28 6.53 -8.43
C ARG A 7 -19.33 7.49 -7.71
N LYS A 8 -19.69 7.93 -6.49
CA LYS A 8 -18.83 8.80 -5.68
C LYS A 8 -17.50 8.14 -5.35
N THR A 9 -17.52 6.86 -4.99
CA THR A 9 -16.29 6.10 -4.71
C THR A 9 -15.39 6.03 -5.93
N ARG A 10 -15.97 5.76 -7.12
CA ARG A 10 -15.22 5.72 -8.37
C ARG A 10 -14.59 7.07 -8.71
N GLU A 11 -15.35 8.15 -8.62
CA GLU A 11 -14.85 9.50 -8.88
C GLU A 11 -13.67 9.86 -7.97
N VAL A 12 -13.73 9.47 -6.69
CA VAL A 12 -12.60 9.67 -5.76
C VAL A 12 -11.39 8.82 -6.15
N ILE A 13 -11.57 7.53 -6.44
CA ILE A 13 -10.47 6.63 -6.81
C ILE A 13 -9.79 7.10 -8.11
N GLU A 14 -10.57 7.51 -9.12
CA GLU A 14 -10.08 8.01 -10.40
C GLU A 14 -9.36 9.37 -10.29
N SER A 15 -9.52 10.08 -9.16
CA SER A 15 -8.80 11.35 -8.91
C SER A 15 -7.34 11.16 -8.45
N PHE A 16 -6.91 9.92 -8.17
CA PHE A 16 -5.54 9.60 -7.76
C PHE A 16 -4.72 9.01 -8.90
N TYR A 17 -3.39 9.08 -8.75
CA TYR A 17 -2.48 8.33 -9.61
C TYR A 17 -2.51 6.84 -9.27
N PHE A 18 -2.63 6.01 -10.30
CA PHE A 18 -2.50 4.56 -10.18
C PHE A 18 -1.03 4.17 -10.33
N LEU A 19 -0.54 3.36 -9.39
CA LEU A 19 0.80 2.79 -9.43
C LEU A 19 0.68 1.31 -9.75
N ASP A 20 1.34 0.89 -10.83
CA ASP A 20 1.37 -0.52 -11.20
C ASP A 20 2.31 -1.32 -10.30
N ILE A 21 1.89 -2.54 -9.96
CA ILE A 21 2.74 -3.51 -9.30
C ILE A 21 3.56 -4.23 -10.37
N ASN A 22 4.86 -3.98 -10.39
CA ASN A 22 5.80 -4.68 -11.24
C ASN A 22 6.67 -5.67 -10.44
N LYS A 23 7.56 -6.38 -11.12
CA LYS A 23 8.44 -7.38 -10.51
C LYS A 23 9.28 -6.82 -9.35
N GLN A 24 9.82 -5.60 -9.50
CA GLN A 24 10.62 -4.97 -8.45
C GLN A 24 9.79 -4.68 -7.19
N ILE A 25 8.56 -4.21 -7.35
CA ILE A 25 7.63 -4.01 -6.23
C ILE A 25 7.29 -5.36 -5.56
N ALA A 26 7.05 -6.41 -6.34
CA ALA A 26 6.73 -7.73 -5.82
C ALA A 26 7.90 -8.32 -4.99
N GLU A 27 9.14 -8.21 -5.47
CA GLU A 27 10.34 -8.66 -4.75
C GLU A 27 10.57 -7.88 -3.45
N LEU A 28 10.33 -6.56 -3.47
CA LEU A 28 10.43 -5.74 -2.27
C LEU A 28 9.31 -6.05 -1.26
N THR A 29 8.09 -6.30 -1.75
CA THR A 29 6.94 -6.72 -0.94
C THR A 29 7.24 -8.04 -0.22
N ASP A 30 7.78 -9.04 -0.92
CA ASP A 30 8.16 -10.33 -0.33
C ASP A 30 9.22 -10.15 0.77
N THR A 31 10.23 -9.32 0.50
CA THR A 31 11.25 -8.96 1.51
C THR A 31 10.62 -8.39 2.78
N TYR A 32 9.63 -7.49 2.64
CA TYR A 32 8.96 -6.87 3.79
C TYR A 32 8.09 -7.84 4.56
N ILE A 33 7.32 -8.68 3.87
CA ILE A 33 6.52 -9.73 4.51
C ILE A 33 7.40 -10.67 5.32
N ASN A 34 8.47 -11.18 4.71
CA ASN A 34 9.37 -12.11 5.39
C ASN A 34 10.05 -11.48 6.60
N LYS A 35 10.37 -10.19 6.53
CA LYS A 35 11.05 -9.46 7.61
C LYS A 35 10.12 -9.04 8.75
N TYR A 36 8.92 -8.56 8.46
CA TYR A 36 8.10 -7.86 9.44
C TYR A 36 6.79 -8.58 9.82
N ARG A 37 6.33 -9.60 9.08
CA ARG A 37 5.05 -10.27 9.36
C ARG A 37 4.95 -10.81 10.80
N LYS A 38 6.02 -11.42 11.30
CA LYS A 38 6.03 -12.00 12.66
C LYS A 38 6.07 -10.96 13.77
N LEU A 39 6.72 -9.81 13.52
CA LEU A 39 6.98 -8.78 14.54
C LEU A 39 5.88 -7.72 14.58
N HIS A 40 5.33 -7.35 13.43
CA HIS A 40 4.41 -6.24 13.27
C HIS A 40 3.03 -6.67 12.77
N GLN A 41 2.80 -7.98 12.58
CA GLN A 41 1.54 -8.53 12.04
C GLN A 41 1.10 -7.86 10.74
N ILE A 42 2.07 -7.42 9.92
CA ILE A 42 1.76 -6.75 8.66
C ILE A 42 1.07 -7.70 7.69
N GLU A 43 0.06 -7.19 7.01
CA GLU A 43 -0.62 -7.91 5.95
C GLU A 43 0.06 -7.70 4.59
N PHE A 44 -0.31 -8.51 3.60
CA PHE A 44 0.25 -8.42 2.25
C PHE A 44 0.00 -7.03 1.63
N ALA A 45 -1.18 -6.45 1.85
CA ALA A 45 -1.50 -5.11 1.37
C ALA A 45 -0.61 -4.02 2.00
N ASP A 46 -0.31 -4.13 3.30
CA ASP A 46 0.60 -3.20 3.98
C ASP A 46 2.01 -3.28 3.38
N ALA A 47 2.51 -4.50 3.14
CA ALA A 47 3.82 -4.68 2.52
C ALA A 47 3.90 -4.08 1.11
N ILE A 48 2.83 -4.21 0.29
CA ILE A 48 2.76 -3.58 -1.04
C ILE A 48 2.82 -2.06 -0.92
N ILE A 49 2.00 -1.48 -0.05
CA ILE A 49 1.95 -0.02 0.15
C ILE A 49 3.32 0.51 0.61
N GLY A 50 3.97 -0.17 1.54
CA GLY A 50 5.31 0.18 2.00
C GLY A 50 6.38 0.01 0.90
N ALA A 51 6.30 -1.05 0.11
CA ALA A 51 7.21 -1.30 -1.01
C ALA A 51 7.08 -0.23 -2.10
N LEU A 52 5.84 0.15 -2.47
CA LEU A 52 5.57 1.25 -3.39
C LEU A 52 6.13 2.57 -2.86
N ALA A 53 5.82 2.92 -1.61
CA ALA A 53 6.31 4.15 -1.00
C ALA A 53 7.85 4.21 -1.02
N LYS A 54 8.51 3.11 -0.66
CA LYS A 54 9.98 3.03 -0.68
C LYS A 54 10.55 3.14 -2.09
N ASN A 55 9.99 2.38 -3.04
CA ASN A 55 10.50 2.30 -4.41
C ASN A 55 10.41 3.63 -5.15
N TYR A 56 9.30 4.36 -4.96
CA TYR A 56 9.08 5.67 -5.57
C TYR A 56 9.61 6.84 -4.72
N ASN A 57 10.24 6.56 -3.58
CA ASN A 57 10.71 7.56 -2.61
C ASN A 57 9.61 8.54 -2.16
N PHE A 58 8.41 8.00 -1.94
CA PHE A 58 7.26 8.76 -1.44
C PHE A 58 7.22 8.76 0.08
N ARG A 59 6.65 9.83 0.64
CA ARG A 59 6.30 9.88 2.06
C ARG A 59 4.95 9.21 2.28
N LEU A 60 4.92 8.17 3.10
CA LEU A 60 3.67 7.49 3.46
C LEU A 60 3.00 8.21 4.64
N PHE A 61 1.80 8.73 4.42
CA PHE A 61 0.95 9.28 5.48
C PHE A 61 -0.06 8.23 5.92
N THR A 62 -0.01 7.82 7.19
CA THR A 62 -0.86 6.75 7.73
C THR A 62 -1.11 6.93 9.21
N LEU A 63 -2.27 6.48 9.68
CA LEU A 63 -2.56 6.34 11.12
C LEU A 63 -2.00 5.04 11.70
N ASN A 64 -1.72 4.04 10.85
CA ASN A 64 -1.24 2.71 11.23
C ASN A 64 0.29 2.65 11.21
N THR A 65 0.96 3.58 11.88
CA THR A 65 2.43 3.73 11.82
C THR A 65 3.19 2.46 12.21
N LYS A 66 2.61 1.63 13.09
CA LYS A 66 3.18 0.33 13.50
C LYS A 66 3.32 -0.69 12.36
N ASN A 67 2.48 -0.59 11.33
CA ASN A 67 2.47 -1.52 10.19
C ASN A 67 3.52 -1.14 9.13
N TYR A 68 4.06 0.08 9.20
CA TYR A 68 5.01 0.61 8.22
C TYR A 68 6.32 1.06 8.88
N PRO A 69 7.05 0.17 9.57
CA PRO A 69 8.35 0.53 10.18
C PRO A 69 9.46 0.84 9.16
N HIS A 70 9.19 0.64 7.87
CA HIS A 70 10.14 0.71 6.76
C HIS A 70 9.82 1.80 5.73
N ALA A 71 8.67 2.47 5.86
CA ALA A 71 8.21 3.51 4.94
C ALA A 71 8.70 4.90 5.35
#